data_AF-A0A2E6VPL3-F1
#
_entry.id   AF-A0A2E6VPL3-F1
#
_cell.length_a   1.000
_cell.length_b   1.000
_cell.length_c   1.000
_cell.angle_alpha   90.00
_cell.angle_beta   90.00
_cell.angle_gamma   90.00
#
_symmetry.space_group_name_H-M   'P 1'
#
loop_
_entity.id
_entity.type
_entity.pdbx_description
1 polymer ?
#
loop_
_entity_poly.entity_id
_entity_poly.type
_entity_poly.pdbx_seq_one_letter_code
_entity_poly.pdbx_strand_id
1 'polypeptide(L)'
;MRASKTQAVHLQILTWKNVTVLALVLGCSGAKPAMVPKAQAEKTLHELKKKPPIAQKEPAKCGAHILKGSKTSISKSPRANEDAERLAVRLTGELTAPDKAYDRIVADLGAIRAVYPEPGARGTFPYFATNGVILGLAPETVKEVEAGTYKGLDCLNDWYGGKVRSTMGSLDMIFIVFDALYHPKVIADAYASHPEVRLADANRMGGGGDDISLCNATLGGTHRYMFTRAWGDCPSGCINFEFKGYDVTPAGQVTPLETWQRNTSTGEYEAADWVTPGCFKKRWSAPPEKNPK
;
A
#
# COMPACT_ATOMS: atom_id res chain seq x y z
N MET A 1 -7.55 -42.25 26.99
CA MET A 1 -6.13 -41.82 27.01
C MET A 1 -5.41 -42.43 25.82
N ARG A 2 -5.15 -41.67 24.75
CA ARG A 2 -4.20 -42.04 23.68
C ARG A 2 -3.36 -40.81 23.38
N ALA A 3 -2.06 -40.92 23.66
CA ALA A 3 -1.09 -39.85 23.48
C ALA A 3 -0.77 -39.70 21.98
N SER A 4 -0.97 -38.49 21.45
CA SER A 4 -0.51 -38.10 20.11
C SER A 4 0.93 -37.62 20.21
N LYS A 5 1.84 -38.25 19.45
CA LYS A 5 3.25 -37.84 19.37
C LYS A 5 3.41 -36.72 18.35
N THR A 6 3.76 -35.53 18.83
CA THR A 6 4.18 -34.40 18.00
C THR A 6 5.60 -34.64 17.49
N GLN A 7 5.79 -34.74 16.17
CA GLN A 7 7.12 -34.72 15.57
C GLN A 7 7.56 -33.28 15.33
N ALA A 8 8.66 -32.88 15.97
CA ALA A 8 9.35 -31.63 15.70
C ALA A 8 10.19 -31.77 14.42
N VAL A 9 9.99 -30.88 13.46
CA VAL A 9 10.85 -30.77 12.27
C VAL A 9 11.93 -29.74 12.55
N HIS A 10 13.16 -30.22 12.73
CA HIS A 10 14.35 -29.39 12.87
C HIS A 10 14.80 -28.92 11.47
N LEU A 11 14.80 -27.61 11.24
CA LEU A 11 15.33 -26.99 10.02
C LEU A 11 16.82 -26.69 10.24
N GLN A 12 17.72 -27.46 9.61
CA GLN A 12 19.14 -27.15 9.54
C GLN A 12 19.44 -26.42 8.23
N ILE A 13 20.02 -25.22 8.32
CA ILE A 13 20.56 -24.46 7.18
C ILE A 13 22.01 -24.91 6.97
N LEU A 14 22.26 -25.67 5.90
CA LEU A 14 23.61 -26.07 5.47
C LEU A 14 24.19 -25.03 4.52
N THR A 15 25.43 -24.62 4.80
CA THR A 15 26.23 -23.69 4.00
C THR A 15 26.78 -24.34 2.72
N TRP A 16 26.91 -23.49 1.70
CA TRP A 16 27.04 -23.85 0.29
C TRP A 16 28.40 -24.43 -0.10
N LYS A 17 28.39 -25.55 -0.85
CA LYS A 17 29.42 -25.87 -1.85
C LYS A 17 29.01 -26.85 -2.97
N ASN A 18 27.81 -27.44 -2.95
CA ASN A 18 27.28 -28.21 -4.08
C ASN A 18 25.76 -27.94 -4.21
N VAL A 19 25.36 -27.16 -5.20
CA VAL A 19 23.97 -26.72 -5.38
C VAL A 19 23.14 -27.83 -6.03
N THR A 20 22.44 -28.61 -5.22
CA THR A 20 21.20 -29.27 -5.64
C THR A 20 20.10 -28.22 -5.54
N VAL A 21 19.64 -27.68 -6.68
CA VAL A 21 18.50 -26.76 -6.71
C VAL A 21 17.24 -27.55 -6.37
N LEU A 22 16.82 -27.51 -5.11
CA LEU A 22 15.52 -28.01 -4.70
C LEU A 22 14.47 -26.97 -5.13
N ALA A 23 13.91 -27.15 -6.33
CA ALA A 23 12.76 -26.37 -6.77
C ALA A 23 11.55 -26.79 -5.92
N LEU A 24 11.27 -26.03 -4.86
CA LEU A 24 10.07 -26.23 -4.05
C LEU A 24 8.86 -25.75 -4.87
N VAL A 25 8.22 -26.66 -5.60
CA VAL A 25 6.87 -26.44 -6.13
C VAL A 25 5.92 -26.62 -4.95
N LEU A 26 5.51 -25.50 -4.34
CA LEU A 26 4.51 -25.47 -3.27
C LEU A 26 3.13 -25.82 -3.87
N GLY A 27 2.87 -27.12 -4.03
CA GLY A 27 1.55 -27.66 -4.34
C GLY A 27 0.93 -28.24 -3.07
N CYS A 28 -0.23 -27.74 -2.66
CA CYS A 28 -0.99 -28.16 -1.48
C CYS A 28 -1.70 -29.53 -1.66
N SER A 29 -0.95 -30.59 -1.98
CA SER A 29 -1.48 -31.96 -2.00
C SER A 29 -0.53 -32.85 -1.20
N GLY A 30 -1.08 -33.72 -0.35
CA GLY A 30 -0.34 -34.72 0.44
C GLY A 30 0.42 -35.78 -0.36
N ALA A 31 0.68 -35.53 -1.64
CA ALA A 31 1.55 -36.31 -2.49
C ALA A 31 3.02 -36.08 -2.10
N LYS A 32 3.79 -37.15 -1.96
CA LYS A 32 5.25 -37.08 -1.81
C LYS A 32 5.81 -36.16 -2.91
N PRO A 33 6.71 -35.21 -2.58
CA PRO A 33 7.33 -34.36 -3.59
C PRO A 33 8.01 -35.24 -4.64
N ALA A 34 7.51 -35.21 -5.87
CA ALA A 34 8.17 -35.85 -6.98
C ALA A 34 9.52 -35.15 -7.17
N MET A 35 10.62 -35.87 -6.98
CA MET A 35 11.94 -35.34 -7.29
C MET A 35 11.98 -35.05 -8.79
N VAL A 36 12.04 -33.77 -9.15
CA VAL A 36 12.30 -33.36 -10.53
C VAL A 36 13.69 -33.92 -10.88
N PRO A 37 13.82 -34.74 -11.94
CA PRO A 37 15.11 -35.29 -12.32
C PRO A 37 16.13 -34.16 -12.52
N LYS A 38 17.35 -34.33 -11.99
CA LYS A 38 18.42 -33.33 -12.07
C LYS A 38 18.62 -32.79 -13.50
N ALA A 39 18.53 -33.67 -14.50
CA ALA A 39 18.61 -33.31 -15.91
C ALA A 39 17.53 -32.30 -16.37
N GLN A 40 16.32 -32.40 -15.82
CA GLN A 40 15.22 -31.50 -16.15
C GLN A 40 15.40 -30.14 -15.47
N ALA A 41 15.89 -30.10 -14.23
CA ALA A 41 16.23 -28.85 -13.54
C ALA A 41 17.38 -28.10 -14.24
N GLU A 42 18.42 -28.83 -14.69
CA GLU A 42 19.55 -28.26 -15.42
C GLU A 42 19.14 -27.73 -16.80
N LYS A 43 18.27 -28.45 -17.52
CA LYS A 43 17.71 -27.99 -18.79
C LYS A 43 16.92 -26.69 -18.63
N THR A 44 16.03 -26.62 -17.63
CA THR A 44 15.25 -25.40 -17.33
C THR A 44 16.16 -24.22 -16.96
N LEU A 45 17.18 -24.45 -16.13
CA LEU A 45 18.14 -23.40 -15.79
C LEU A 45 18.94 -22.92 -17.01
N HIS A 46 19.31 -23.85 -17.91
CA HIS A 46 20.01 -23.52 -19.13
C HIS A 46 19.11 -22.75 -20.13
N GLU A 47 17.83 -23.09 -20.24
CA GLU A 47 16.85 -22.32 -21.03
C GLU A 47 16.59 -20.92 -20.44
N LEU A 48 16.52 -20.80 -19.11
CA LEU A 48 16.39 -19.49 -18.45
C LEU A 48 17.62 -18.59 -18.68
N LYS A 49 18.82 -19.17 -18.71
CA LYS A 49 20.07 -18.45 -19.02
C LYS A 49 20.17 -18.05 -20.51
N LYS A 50 19.46 -18.72 -21.41
CA LYS A 50 19.41 -18.38 -22.84
C LYS A 50 18.42 -17.27 -23.17
N LYS A 51 17.48 -16.95 -22.27
CA LYS A 51 16.58 -15.83 -22.49
C LYS A 51 17.40 -14.54 -22.42
N PRO A 52 17.47 -13.73 -23.50
CA PRO A 52 18.24 -12.50 -23.48
C PRO A 52 17.75 -11.63 -22.31
N PRO A 53 18.66 -10.94 -21.61
CA PRO A 53 18.27 -10.05 -20.52
C PRO A 53 17.21 -9.09 -21.05
N ILE A 54 16.08 -8.99 -20.35
CA ILE A 54 15.03 -8.05 -20.70
C ILE A 54 15.69 -6.67 -20.69
N ALA A 55 15.81 -6.06 -21.86
CA ALA A 55 16.40 -4.74 -21.99
C ALA A 55 15.68 -3.79 -21.02
N GLN A 56 16.38 -3.30 -20.02
CA GLN A 56 15.82 -2.35 -19.07
C GLN A 56 15.55 -1.07 -19.83
N LYS A 57 14.27 -0.77 -20.07
CA LYS A 57 13.87 0.48 -20.71
C LYS A 57 14.30 1.63 -19.81
N GLU A 58 15.02 2.61 -20.37
CA GLU A 58 15.41 3.80 -19.62
C GLU A 58 14.18 4.44 -18.96
N PRO A 59 14.30 4.91 -17.72
CA PRO A 59 13.17 5.52 -17.03
C PRO A 59 12.78 6.82 -17.74
N ALA A 60 11.48 7.09 -17.80
CA ALA A 60 10.97 8.34 -18.36
C ALA A 60 11.47 9.55 -17.54
N LYS A 61 11.66 10.69 -18.21
CA LYS A 61 12.22 11.89 -17.59
C LYS A 61 11.45 13.16 -17.97
N CYS A 62 11.45 14.12 -17.06
CA CYS A 62 11.12 15.52 -17.31
C CYS A 62 12.38 16.35 -17.05
N GLY A 63 13.13 16.69 -18.09
CA GLY A 63 14.47 17.26 -17.94
C GLY A 63 15.39 16.32 -17.14
N ALA A 64 15.90 16.78 -16.00
CA ALA A 64 16.72 15.97 -15.09
C ALA A 64 15.90 15.06 -14.15
N HIS A 65 14.58 15.23 -14.08
CA HIS A 65 13.72 14.53 -13.14
C HIS A 65 13.35 13.14 -13.64
N ILE A 66 13.62 12.12 -12.83
CA ILE A 66 13.20 10.75 -13.11
C ILE A 66 11.73 10.60 -12.71
N LEU A 67 10.88 10.29 -13.70
CA LEU A 67 9.46 10.10 -13.48
C LEU A 67 9.19 8.74 -12.83
N LYS A 68 8.22 8.72 -11.92
CA LYS A 68 7.78 7.54 -11.18
C LYS A 68 6.60 6.89 -11.88
N GLY A 69 6.50 5.57 -11.74
CA GLY A 69 5.47 4.78 -12.41
C GLY A 69 5.60 4.76 -13.93
N SER A 70 4.65 4.12 -14.59
CA SER A 70 4.57 4.07 -16.05
C SER A 70 3.24 4.68 -16.51
N LYS A 71 3.18 5.23 -17.73
CA LYS A 71 1.91 5.70 -18.30
C LYS A 71 0.84 4.62 -18.32
N THR A 72 1.21 3.37 -18.59
CA THR A 72 0.30 2.21 -18.57
C THR A 72 -0.24 1.89 -17.17
N SER A 73 0.57 2.05 -16.12
CA SER A 73 0.09 1.83 -14.75
C SER A 73 -0.77 3.00 -14.26
N ILE A 74 -0.39 4.24 -14.61
CA ILE A 74 -1.15 5.46 -14.31
C ILE A 74 -2.52 5.43 -14.98
N SER A 75 -2.60 5.05 -16.26
CA SER A 75 -3.87 5.05 -17.01
C SER A 75 -4.89 4.02 -16.53
N LYS A 76 -4.51 3.10 -15.63
CA LYS A 76 -5.43 2.14 -14.99
C LYS A 76 -6.12 2.73 -13.77
N SER A 77 -5.68 3.89 -13.28
CA SER A 77 -6.20 4.54 -12.10
C SER A 77 -7.13 5.72 -12.51
N PRO A 78 -8.27 5.93 -11.83
CA PRO A 78 -8.79 5.12 -10.73
C PRO A 78 -9.35 3.79 -11.23
N ARG A 79 -9.22 2.73 -10.41
CA ARG A 79 -9.77 1.41 -10.67
C ARG A 79 -11.18 1.27 -10.08
N ALA A 80 -11.92 0.27 -10.54
CA ALA A 80 -13.31 0.06 -10.14
C ALA A 80 -13.53 -0.13 -8.62
N ASN A 81 -12.55 -0.70 -7.90
CA ASN A 81 -12.60 -0.89 -6.46
C ASN A 81 -11.56 0.00 -5.78
N GLU A 82 -11.96 1.22 -5.40
CA GLU A 82 -11.05 2.20 -4.79
C GLU A 82 -10.40 1.71 -3.49
N ASP A 83 -11.12 0.96 -2.65
CA ASP A 83 -10.57 0.41 -1.40
C ASP A 83 -9.41 -0.53 -1.68
N ALA A 84 -9.57 -1.43 -2.64
CA ALA A 84 -8.53 -2.36 -3.05
C ALA A 84 -7.34 -1.62 -3.68
N GLU A 85 -7.57 -0.59 -4.48
CA GLU A 85 -6.52 0.23 -5.07
C GLU A 85 -5.71 0.96 -3.99
N ARG A 86 -6.38 1.64 -3.06
CA ARG A 86 -5.73 2.33 -1.95
C ARG A 86 -4.92 1.36 -1.11
N LEU A 87 -5.49 0.23 -0.71
CA LEU A 87 -4.81 -0.81 0.06
C LEU A 87 -3.60 -1.40 -0.68
N ALA A 88 -3.72 -1.67 -1.98
CA ALA A 88 -2.61 -2.17 -2.80
C ALA A 88 -1.45 -1.17 -2.86
N VAL A 89 -1.77 0.12 -3.02
CA VAL A 89 -0.77 1.19 -2.94
C VAL A 89 -0.13 1.25 -1.56
N ARG A 90 -0.92 1.16 -0.47
CA ARG A 90 -0.37 1.15 0.92
C ARG A 90 0.55 -0.04 1.18
N LEU A 91 0.20 -1.19 0.62
CA LEU A 91 0.95 -2.43 0.79
C LEU A 91 2.29 -2.39 0.06
N THR A 92 2.28 -1.93 -1.19
CA THR A 92 3.43 -2.05 -2.10
C THR A 92 4.37 -0.86 -2.03
N GLY A 93 3.89 0.31 -1.63
CA GLY A 93 4.70 1.54 -1.67
C GLY A 93 4.93 2.07 -3.09
N GLU A 94 4.30 1.46 -4.10
CA GLU A 94 4.40 1.91 -5.50
C GLU A 94 3.48 3.11 -5.77
N LEU A 95 3.80 3.92 -6.78
CA LEU A 95 3.02 5.12 -7.12
C LEU A 95 1.54 4.80 -7.36
N THR A 96 1.25 3.69 -8.04
CA THR A 96 -0.08 3.20 -8.40
C THR A 96 -0.21 1.74 -7.98
N ALA A 97 -1.43 1.24 -7.77
CA ALA A 97 -1.64 -0.15 -7.37
C ALA A 97 -1.11 -1.14 -8.43
N PRO A 98 -0.17 -2.05 -8.08
CA PRO A 98 0.23 -3.12 -8.98
C PRO A 98 -0.91 -4.11 -9.22
N ASP A 99 -1.04 -4.63 -10.45
CA ASP A 99 -2.18 -5.48 -10.84
C ASP A 99 -2.39 -6.66 -9.89
N LYS A 100 -1.32 -7.43 -9.64
CA LYS A 100 -1.38 -8.61 -8.76
C LYS A 100 -1.83 -8.25 -7.33
N ALA A 101 -1.41 -7.10 -6.82
CA ALA A 101 -1.80 -6.63 -5.49
C ALA A 101 -3.27 -6.22 -5.44
N TYR A 102 -3.69 -5.44 -6.43
CA TYR A 102 -5.07 -5.00 -6.58
C TYR A 102 -6.03 -6.18 -6.71
N ASP A 103 -5.77 -7.08 -7.67
CA ASP A 103 -6.64 -8.22 -7.95
C ASP A 103 -6.77 -9.14 -6.73
N ARG A 104 -5.66 -9.36 -6.01
CA ARG A 104 -5.66 -10.14 -4.77
C ARG A 104 -6.55 -9.50 -3.72
N ILE A 105 -6.42 -8.19 -3.48
CA ILE A 105 -7.18 -7.50 -2.46
C ILE A 105 -8.66 -7.39 -2.85
N VAL A 106 -8.99 -7.23 -4.13
CA VAL A 106 -10.37 -7.30 -4.62
C VAL A 106 -11.00 -8.65 -4.27
N ALA A 107 -10.30 -9.75 -4.55
CA ALA A 107 -10.78 -11.10 -4.23
C ALA A 107 -10.97 -11.29 -2.72
N ASP A 108 -10.00 -10.85 -1.91
CA ASP A 108 -10.05 -10.98 -0.45
C ASP A 108 -11.21 -10.18 0.17
N LEU A 109 -11.38 -8.90 -0.23
CA LEU A 109 -12.49 -8.07 0.24
C LEU A 109 -13.84 -8.64 -0.21
N GLY A 110 -13.92 -9.19 -1.43
CA GLY A 110 -15.10 -9.89 -1.92
C GLY A 110 -15.44 -11.12 -1.09
N ALA A 111 -14.45 -11.95 -0.78
CA ALA A 111 -14.62 -13.15 0.06
C ALA A 111 -15.08 -12.79 1.47
N ILE A 112 -14.48 -11.78 2.10
CA ILE A 112 -14.89 -11.30 3.44
C ILE A 112 -16.35 -10.84 3.40
N ARG A 113 -16.72 -9.98 2.46
CA ARG A 113 -18.08 -9.42 2.35
C ARG A 113 -19.14 -10.48 2.00
N ALA A 114 -18.76 -11.55 1.30
CA ALA A 114 -19.65 -12.66 0.99
C ALA A 114 -19.97 -13.52 2.21
N VAL A 115 -19.01 -13.73 3.11
CA VAL A 115 -19.19 -14.53 4.35
C VAL A 115 -19.73 -13.68 5.49
N TYR A 116 -19.35 -12.40 5.55
CA TYR A 116 -19.71 -11.45 6.61
C TYR A 116 -20.34 -10.20 6.00
N PRO A 117 -21.68 -10.13 5.89
CA PRO A 117 -22.38 -8.99 5.29
C PRO A 117 -22.13 -7.64 5.99
N GLU A 118 -21.80 -7.67 7.29
CA GLU A 118 -21.48 -6.49 8.11
C GLU A 118 -20.06 -6.62 8.69
N PRO A 119 -19.00 -6.55 7.84
CA PRO A 119 -17.64 -6.83 8.26
C PRO A 119 -17.01 -5.69 9.09
N GLY A 120 -17.75 -4.60 9.35
CA GLY A 120 -17.28 -3.40 10.01
C GLY A 120 -17.24 -2.23 9.02
N ALA A 121 -16.06 -1.63 8.82
CA ALA A 121 -15.86 -0.52 7.89
C ALA A 121 -16.43 -0.79 6.50
N ARG A 122 -17.16 0.19 5.94
CA ARG A 122 -17.69 0.08 4.57
C ARG A 122 -16.63 0.37 3.50
N GLY A 123 -15.61 1.14 3.85
CA GLY A 123 -14.49 1.46 2.96
C GLY A 123 -13.28 1.98 3.72
N THR A 124 -12.30 2.46 2.96
CA THR A 124 -11.01 2.96 3.45
C THR A 124 -11.06 4.46 3.73
N PHE A 125 -10.57 4.89 4.89
CA PHE A 125 -10.36 6.31 5.21
C PHE A 125 -8.99 6.75 4.69
N PRO A 126 -8.90 7.74 3.81
CA PRO A 126 -7.62 8.27 3.38
C PRO A 126 -7.13 9.34 4.36
N TYR A 127 -6.23 9.00 5.28
CA TYR A 127 -5.55 10.00 6.14
C TYR A 127 -4.80 11.07 5.34
N PHE A 128 -4.42 10.74 4.11
CA PHE A 128 -3.90 11.67 3.13
C PHE A 128 -4.70 11.44 1.85
N ALA A 129 -5.10 12.52 1.19
CA ALA A 129 -5.74 12.45 -0.11
C ALA A 129 -4.80 11.71 -1.07
N THR A 130 -5.31 10.66 -1.69
CA THR A 130 -4.56 9.87 -2.68
C THR A 130 -4.58 10.53 -4.05
N ASN A 131 -5.38 11.58 -4.22
CA ASN A 131 -5.58 12.30 -5.47
C ASN A 131 -5.12 13.76 -5.39
N GLY A 132 -4.18 14.10 -4.50
CA GLY A 132 -3.64 15.46 -4.47
C GLY A 132 -2.34 15.62 -3.67
N VAL A 133 -1.63 16.69 -3.99
CA VAL A 133 -0.38 17.12 -3.35
C VAL A 133 -0.41 18.63 -3.12
N ILE A 134 0.19 19.07 -2.03
CA ILE A 134 0.39 20.48 -1.70
C ILE A 134 1.83 20.82 -2.05
N LEU A 135 2.02 21.89 -2.82
CA LEU A 135 3.34 22.38 -3.21
C LEU A 135 3.56 23.78 -2.64
N GLY A 136 4.73 24.01 -2.04
CA GLY A 136 5.22 25.35 -1.71
C GLY A 136 6.19 25.82 -2.79
N LEU A 137 5.97 27.02 -3.31
CA LEU A 137 6.77 27.65 -4.36
C LEU A 137 7.36 28.99 -3.86
N ALA A 138 8.10 29.70 -4.71
CA ALA A 138 8.41 31.10 -4.44
C ALA A 138 7.15 31.98 -4.65
N PRO A 139 6.97 33.09 -3.91
CA PRO A 139 5.76 33.91 -4.03
C PRO A 139 5.48 34.38 -5.46
N GLU A 140 6.53 34.74 -6.20
CA GLU A 140 6.47 35.21 -7.58
C GLU A 140 6.00 34.09 -8.52
N THR A 141 6.47 32.86 -8.30
CA THR A 141 6.00 31.68 -9.02
C THR A 141 4.53 31.39 -8.74
N VAL A 142 4.06 31.59 -7.50
CA VAL A 142 2.63 31.44 -7.19
C VAL A 142 1.78 32.46 -7.95
N LYS A 143 2.23 33.72 -8.05
CA LYS A 143 1.55 34.75 -8.88
C LYS A 143 1.49 34.34 -10.36
N GLU A 144 2.55 33.75 -10.88
CA GLU A 144 2.57 33.24 -12.27
C GLU A 144 1.63 32.03 -12.45
N VAL A 145 1.51 31.15 -11.44
CA VAL A 145 0.53 30.06 -11.45
C VAL A 145 -0.90 30.60 -11.44
N GLU A 146 -1.19 31.61 -10.60
CA GLU A 146 -2.50 32.28 -10.53
C GLU A 146 -2.86 32.98 -11.85
N ALA A 147 -1.87 33.58 -12.51
CA ALA A 147 -2.03 34.19 -13.83
C ALA A 147 -2.10 33.17 -14.98
N GLY A 148 -1.84 31.88 -14.72
CA GLY A 148 -1.80 30.82 -15.73
C GLY A 148 -0.59 30.91 -16.69
N THR A 149 0.40 31.73 -16.36
CA THR A 149 1.61 31.97 -17.18
C THR A 149 2.75 31.04 -16.81
N TYR A 150 2.74 30.46 -15.61
CA TYR A 150 3.76 29.51 -15.17
C TYR A 150 3.66 28.17 -15.92
N LYS A 151 4.81 27.65 -16.38
CA LYS A 151 4.92 26.41 -17.18
C LYS A 151 5.93 25.39 -16.62
N GLY A 152 6.61 25.72 -15.51
CA GLY A 152 7.68 24.85 -14.98
C GLY A 152 7.21 23.45 -14.62
N LEU A 153 5.97 23.34 -14.12
CA LEU A 153 5.38 22.05 -13.75
C LEU A 153 4.66 21.31 -14.89
N ASP A 154 4.58 21.87 -16.10
CA ASP A 154 3.78 21.29 -17.19
C ASP A 154 4.18 19.85 -17.50
N CYS A 155 5.48 19.55 -17.56
CA CYS A 155 5.93 18.18 -17.84
C CYS A 155 5.50 17.18 -16.76
N LEU A 156 5.55 17.56 -15.47
CA LEU A 156 5.09 16.70 -14.38
C LEU A 156 3.57 16.56 -14.40
N ASN A 157 2.86 17.66 -14.62
CA ASN A 157 1.40 17.68 -14.73
C ASN A 157 0.91 16.83 -15.90
N ASP A 158 1.55 16.92 -17.06
CA ASP A 158 1.27 16.09 -18.23
C ASP A 158 1.57 14.61 -17.96
N TRP A 159 2.62 14.30 -17.20
CA TRP A 159 2.95 12.92 -16.86
C TRP A 159 1.94 12.30 -15.90
N TYR A 160 1.61 12.99 -14.80
CA TYR A 160 0.75 12.47 -13.73
C TYR A 160 -0.73 12.86 -13.85
N GLY A 161 -1.12 13.66 -14.86
CA GLY A 161 -2.47 14.20 -14.98
C GLY A 161 -2.81 15.24 -13.90
N GLY A 162 -1.80 15.98 -13.45
CA GLY A 162 -1.94 16.98 -12.39
C GLY A 162 -2.62 18.25 -12.89
N LYS A 163 -3.57 18.78 -12.11
CA LYS A 163 -4.26 20.05 -12.37
C LYS A 163 -4.16 20.94 -11.15
N VAL A 164 -3.82 22.21 -11.33
CA VAL A 164 -3.90 23.20 -10.25
C VAL A 164 -5.37 23.41 -9.88
N ARG A 165 -5.74 23.11 -8.64
CA ARG A 165 -7.12 23.25 -8.15
C ARG A 165 -7.38 24.59 -7.48
N SER A 166 -6.40 25.06 -6.71
CA SER A 166 -6.46 26.29 -5.94
C SER A 166 -5.05 26.73 -5.57
N THR A 167 -4.89 28.03 -5.33
CA THR A 167 -3.71 28.64 -4.72
C THR A 167 -4.06 29.16 -3.33
N MET A 168 -3.06 29.20 -2.46
CA MET A 168 -3.09 29.88 -1.18
C MET A 168 -1.94 30.87 -1.19
N GLY A 169 -2.11 31.98 -1.93
CA GLY A 169 -1.05 32.98 -2.14
C GLY A 169 -0.45 33.53 -0.85
N SER A 170 -1.23 33.63 0.23
CA SER A 170 -0.71 34.08 1.54
C SER A 170 0.23 33.08 2.23
N LEU A 171 0.28 31.84 1.78
CA LEU A 171 1.16 30.78 2.28
C LEU A 171 2.18 30.31 1.23
N ASP A 172 2.22 30.97 0.06
CA ASP A 172 3.03 30.55 -1.09
C ASP A 172 2.81 29.09 -1.51
N MET A 173 1.56 28.62 -1.40
CA MET A 173 1.19 27.22 -1.68
C MET A 173 0.21 27.08 -2.84
N ILE A 174 0.31 25.96 -3.55
CA ILE A 174 -0.67 25.53 -4.56
C ILE A 174 -1.10 24.09 -4.29
N PHE A 175 -2.34 23.76 -4.68
CA PHE A 175 -2.90 22.43 -4.58
C PHE A 175 -3.00 21.83 -5.98
N ILE A 176 -2.30 20.72 -6.20
CA ILE A 176 -2.44 19.91 -7.40
C ILE A 176 -3.37 18.75 -7.10
N VAL A 177 -4.37 18.52 -7.95
CA VAL A 177 -5.26 17.36 -7.90
C VAL A 177 -5.05 16.47 -9.11
N PHE A 178 -5.33 15.19 -8.93
CA PHE A 178 -5.20 14.15 -9.94
C PHE A 178 -6.53 13.44 -10.13
N ASP A 179 -6.77 12.94 -11.34
CA ASP A 179 -7.90 12.03 -11.59
C ASP A 179 -7.58 10.61 -11.06
N ALA A 180 -6.29 10.24 -10.99
CA ALA A 180 -5.78 8.97 -10.49
C ALA A 180 -5.59 8.95 -8.96
N LEU A 181 -5.58 7.74 -8.37
CA LEU A 181 -5.26 7.48 -6.97
C LEU A 181 -3.78 7.06 -6.83
N TYR A 182 -2.98 7.98 -6.34
CA TYR A 182 -1.55 7.77 -6.11
C TYR A 182 -1.22 7.48 -4.66
N HIS A 183 -0.03 6.91 -4.50
CA HIS A 183 0.66 6.88 -3.23
C HIS A 183 1.05 8.31 -2.81
N PRO A 184 0.50 8.85 -1.71
CA PRO A 184 0.64 10.27 -1.38
C PRO A 184 2.10 10.71 -1.22
N LYS A 185 2.92 9.90 -0.52
CA LYS A 185 4.35 10.18 -0.37
C LYS A 185 5.12 10.12 -1.69
N VAL A 186 4.89 9.11 -2.53
CA VAL A 186 5.65 8.93 -3.78
C VAL A 186 5.33 10.04 -4.78
N ILE A 187 4.07 10.49 -4.86
CA ILE A 187 3.71 11.61 -5.73
C ILE A 187 4.26 12.94 -5.19
N ALA A 188 4.24 13.15 -3.87
CA ALA A 188 4.89 14.31 -3.25
C ALA A 188 6.40 14.33 -3.53
N ASP A 189 7.10 13.21 -3.32
CA ASP A 189 8.54 13.09 -3.63
C ASP A 189 8.83 13.35 -5.12
N ALA A 190 7.93 12.95 -6.02
CA ALA A 190 8.08 13.21 -7.46
C ALA A 190 8.04 14.71 -7.78
N TYR A 191 7.08 15.45 -7.20
CA TYR A 191 7.00 16.90 -7.37
C TYR A 191 8.11 17.65 -6.62
N ALA A 192 8.50 17.19 -5.43
CA ALA A 192 9.62 17.74 -4.65
C ALA A 192 10.95 17.70 -5.42
N SER A 193 11.06 16.82 -6.42
CA SER A 193 12.27 16.75 -7.24
C SER A 193 12.46 17.97 -8.14
N HIS A 194 11.41 18.74 -8.43
CA HIS A 194 11.46 19.92 -9.29
C HIS A 194 12.19 21.10 -8.60
N PRO A 195 13.12 21.81 -9.27
CA PRO A 195 14.00 22.79 -8.62
C PRO A 195 13.25 24.00 -8.04
N GLU A 196 12.10 24.36 -8.59
CA GLU A 196 11.28 25.49 -8.12
C GLU A 196 10.31 25.09 -6.99
N VAL A 197 10.19 23.80 -6.68
CA VAL A 197 9.36 23.29 -5.59
C VAL A 197 10.18 23.28 -4.30
N ARG A 198 9.88 24.23 -3.41
CA ARG A 198 10.53 24.37 -2.09
C ARG A 198 10.03 23.33 -1.09
N LEU A 199 8.76 22.95 -1.23
CA LEU A 199 8.07 22.00 -0.37
C LEU A 199 7.11 21.19 -1.24
N ALA A 200 7.04 19.88 -1.05
CA ALA A 200 5.92 19.09 -1.52
C ALA A 200 5.50 18.14 -0.40
N ASP A 201 4.20 18.10 -0.10
CA ASP A 201 3.66 17.21 0.91
C ASP A 201 2.34 16.59 0.44
N ALA A 202 2.07 15.39 0.95
CA ALA A 202 0.80 14.74 0.78
C ALA A 202 -0.32 15.59 1.40
N ASN A 203 -1.44 15.74 0.71
CA ASN A 203 -2.56 16.52 1.23
C ASN A 203 -3.23 15.78 2.41
N ARG A 204 -2.88 16.17 3.64
CA ARG A 204 -3.38 15.52 4.87
C ARG A 204 -4.86 15.84 5.08
N MET A 205 -5.66 14.81 5.28
CA MET A 205 -7.06 14.94 5.66
C MET A 205 -7.18 15.05 7.19
N GLY A 206 -7.93 16.04 7.66
CA GLY A 206 -8.28 16.17 9.07
C GLY A 206 -9.30 15.11 9.52
N GLY A 207 -9.31 14.82 10.83
CA GLY A 207 -10.28 13.91 11.45
C GLY A 207 -9.95 12.42 11.35
N GLY A 208 -10.98 11.60 11.53
CA GLY A 208 -10.94 10.15 11.45
C GLY A 208 -12.27 9.58 10.95
N GLY A 209 -12.31 8.27 10.78
CA GLY A 209 -13.51 7.57 10.31
C GLY A 209 -13.27 6.08 10.14
N ASP A 210 -14.21 5.41 9.51
CA ASP A 210 -14.13 3.99 9.19
C ASP A 210 -12.96 3.71 8.23
N ASP A 211 -12.14 2.70 8.53
CA ASP A 211 -11.01 2.33 7.66
C ASP A 211 -10.85 0.82 7.53
N ILE A 212 -10.25 0.40 6.42
CA ILE A 212 -9.79 -0.97 6.22
C ILE A 212 -8.26 -0.91 6.16
N SER A 213 -7.61 -1.74 6.94
CA SER A 213 -6.15 -1.83 6.99
C SER A 213 -5.69 -3.26 6.73
N LEU A 214 -4.56 -3.39 6.05
CA LEU A 214 -3.86 -4.66 5.89
C LEU A 214 -2.70 -4.72 6.89
N CYS A 215 -2.78 -5.66 7.83
CA CYS A 215 -1.85 -5.77 8.96
C CYS A 215 -0.49 -6.34 8.57
N ASN A 216 -0.43 -7.18 7.53
CA ASN A 216 0.81 -7.78 7.06
C ASN A 216 1.44 -6.94 5.94
N ALA A 217 2.78 -6.99 5.85
CA ALA A 217 3.56 -6.18 4.90
C ALA A 217 3.89 -6.89 3.58
N THR A 218 3.32 -8.07 3.34
CA THR A 218 3.69 -8.92 2.18
C THR A 218 2.47 -9.36 1.40
N LEU A 219 2.60 -9.35 0.07
CA LEU A 219 1.58 -9.79 -0.91
C LEU A 219 1.31 -11.30 -0.95
N GLY A 220 2.10 -12.10 -0.23
CA GLY A 220 2.04 -13.56 -0.28
C GLY A 220 1.53 -14.16 1.02
N GLY A 221 0.93 -15.35 0.90
CA GLY A 221 0.41 -16.10 2.05
C GLY A 221 -0.97 -15.62 2.48
N THR A 222 -1.26 -15.79 3.77
CA THR A 222 -2.50 -15.31 4.39
C THR A 222 -2.43 -13.80 4.58
N HIS A 223 -3.42 -13.09 4.06
CA HIS A 223 -3.61 -11.66 4.30
C HIS A 223 -4.42 -11.44 5.57
N ARG A 224 -3.98 -10.51 6.42
CA ARG A 224 -4.71 -10.15 7.64
C ARG A 224 -5.30 -8.75 7.49
N TYR A 225 -6.62 -8.67 7.48
CA TYR A 225 -7.38 -7.44 7.39
C TYR A 225 -7.91 -7.02 8.76
N MET A 226 -7.94 -5.71 8.98
CA MET A 226 -8.60 -5.07 10.11
C MET A 226 -9.60 -4.05 9.57
N PHE A 227 -10.88 -4.28 9.86
CA PHE A 227 -11.98 -3.38 9.56
C PHE A 227 -12.28 -2.57 10.81
N THR A 228 -12.15 -1.26 10.71
CA THR A 228 -12.32 -0.33 11.83
C THR A 228 -13.57 0.49 11.61
N ARG A 229 -14.55 0.36 12.50
CA ARG A 229 -15.69 1.29 12.57
C ARG A 229 -15.39 2.35 13.62
N ALA A 230 -15.55 3.63 13.29
CA ALA A 230 -15.20 4.74 14.19
C ALA A 230 -16.37 5.72 14.35
N TRP A 231 -16.58 6.24 15.57
CA TRP A 231 -17.66 7.21 15.85
C TRP A 231 -17.36 8.13 17.04
N GLY A 232 -18.25 9.09 17.28
CA GLY A 232 -18.09 10.15 18.29
C GLY A 232 -17.47 11.41 17.68
N ASP A 233 -16.45 11.97 18.33
CA ASP A 233 -15.76 13.21 17.88
C ASP A 233 -14.79 12.96 16.71
N CYS A 234 -15.34 12.55 15.56
CA CYS A 234 -14.55 12.23 14.37
C CYS A 234 -13.83 13.40 13.70
N PRO A 235 -14.30 14.67 13.74
CA PRO A 235 -13.50 15.82 13.31
C PRO A 235 -12.15 15.93 14.05
N SER A 236 -12.09 15.49 15.30
CA SER A 236 -10.87 15.45 16.12
C SER A 236 -10.14 14.10 16.10
N GLY A 237 -10.64 13.10 15.35
CA GLY A 237 -10.00 11.79 15.21
C GLY A 237 -10.80 10.58 15.71
N CYS A 238 -12.06 10.76 16.11
CA CYS A 238 -12.99 9.78 16.68
C CYS A 238 -12.55 9.31 18.08
N ILE A 239 -13.53 9.09 18.96
CA ILE A 239 -13.27 8.65 20.34
C ILE A 239 -13.63 7.20 20.59
N ASN A 240 -14.50 6.62 19.76
CA ASN A 240 -14.91 5.24 19.87
C ASN A 240 -14.55 4.47 18.60
N PHE A 241 -14.09 3.24 18.77
CA PHE A 241 -13.69 2.35 17.69
C PHE A 241 -14.15 0.92 17.97
N GLU A 242 -14.58 0.22 16.92
CA GLU A 242 -14.76 -1.23 16.90
C GLU A 242 -13.88 -1.81 15.80
N PHE A 243 -13.14 -2.86 16.12
CA PHE A 243 -12.20 -3.51 15.21
C PHE A 243 -12.61 -4.96 14.99
N LYS A 244 -12.75 -5.33 13.72
CA LYS A 244 -12.99 -6.73 13.30
C LYS A 244 -11.83 -7.21 12.45
N GLY A 245 -11.26 -8.35 12.81
CA GLY A 245 -10.14 -8.95 12.09
C GLY A 245 -10.53 -10.12 11.22
N TYR A 246 -9.85 -10.28 10.09
CA TYR A 246 -10.05 -11.40 9.17
C TYR A 246 -8.72 -11.87 8.59
N ASP A 247 -8.45 -13.16 8.67
CA ASP A 247 -7.40 -13.82 7.92
C ASP A 247 -7.98 -14.40 6.62
N VAL A 248 -7.38 -14.10 5.48
CA VAL A 248 -7.79 -14.62 4.17
C VAL A 248 -6.63 -15.36 3.52
N THR A 249 -6.79 -16.67 3.34
CA THR A 249 -5.76 -17.52 2.72
C THR A 249 -5.66 -17.29 1.21
N PRO A 250 -4.57 -17.71 0.53
CA PRO A 250 -4.47 -17.62 -0.93
C PRO A 250 -5.66 -18.20 -1.70
N ALA A 251 -6.35 -19.19 -1.13
CA ALA A 251 -7.53 -19.82 -1.72
C ALA A 251 -8.85 -19.03 -1.48
N GLY A 252 -8.81 -17.90 -0.79
CA GLY A 252 -9.99 -17.09 -0.46
C GLY A 252 -10.77 -17.58 0.75
N GLN A 253 -10.23 -18.52 1.54
CA GLN A 253 -10.85 -18.96 2.78
C GLN A 253 -10.69 -17.86 3.84
N VAL A 254 -11.81 -17.43 4.42
CA VAL A 254 -11.87 -16.39 5.44
C VAL A 254 -12.00 -17.02 6.82
N THR A 255 -11.12 -16.62 7.74
CA THR A 255 -11.18 -16.97 9.16
C THR A 255 -11.37 -15.67 9.96
N PRO A 256 -12.45 -15.53 10.74
CA PRO A 256 -12.64 -14.35 11.58
C PRO A 256 -11.65 -14.40 12.75
N LEU A 257 -11.17 -13.24 13.15
CA LEU A 257 -10.37 -13.04 14.35
C LEU A 257 -11.23 -12.40 15.43
N GLU A 258 -10.67 -12.30 16.64
CA GLU A 258 -11.33 -11.63 17.77
C GLU A 258 -11.70 -10.18 17.42
N THR A 259 -12.91 -9.77 17.81
CA THR A 259 -13.39 -8.38 17.73
C THR A 259 -13.10 -7.69 19.05
N TRP A 260 -12.59 -6.46 19.02
CA TRP A 260 -12.47 -5.63 20.22
C TRP A 260 -12.91 -4.19 19.97
N GLN A 261 -13.11 -3.45 21.06
CA GLN A 261 -13.47 -2.05 21.04
C GLN A 261 -12.43 -1.21 21.77
N ARG A 262 -12.32 0.07 21.40
CA ARG A 262 -11.45 1.05 22.06
C ARG A 262 -12.21 2.34 22.27
N ASN A 263 -12.09 2.90 23.48
CA ASN A 263 -12.53 4.26 23.79
C ASN A 263 -11.31 5.11 24.17
N THR A 264 -11.02 6.16 23.41
CA THR A 264 -9.84 7.00 23.66
C THR A 264 -10.03 7.95 24.83
N SER A 265 -11.27 8.22 25.25
CA SER A 265 -11.57 9.09 26.39
C SER A 265 -11.32 8.42 27.73
N THR A 266 -11.46 7.10 27.82
CA THR A 266 -11.19 6.35 29.06
C THR A 266 -9.73 5.92 29.17
N GLY A 267 -8.99 5.89 28.06
CA GLY A 267 -7.61 5.41 28.02
C GLY A 267 -7.49 3.88 28.15
N GLU A 268 -8.61 3.17 28.29
CA GLU A 268 -8.65 1.71 28.38
C GLU A 268 -8.49 1.09 26.99
N TYR A 269 -7.47 0.25 26.84
CA TYR A 269 -7.22 -0.49 25.62
C TYR A 269 -6.41 -1.75 25.93
N GLU A 270 -7.00 -2.90 25.63
CA GLU A 270 -6.28 -4.14 25.38
C GLU A 270 -6.57 -4.52 23.93
N ALA A 271 -5.57 -4.42 23.05
CA ALA A 271 -5.71 -5.00 21.71
C ALA A 271 -5.76 -6.51 21.83
N ALA A 272 -6.52 -7.15 20.94
CA ALA A 272 -6.38 -8.59 20.78
C ALA A 272 -4.96 -8.97 20.35
N ASP A 273 -4.55 -10.20 20.69
CA ASP A 273 -3.19 -10.71 20.47
C ASP A 273 -2.77 -10.74 18.99
N TRP A 274 -3.73 -10.78 18.07
CA TRP A 274 -3.47 -10.85 16.64
C TRP A 274 -3.02 -9.52 16.03
N VAL A 275 -3.16 -8.43 16.78
CA VAL A 275 -2.88 -7.07 16.33
C VAL A 275 -1.40 -6.79 16.39
N THR A 276 -0.85 -6.41 15.25
CA THR A 276 0.54 -5.99 15.17
C THR A 276 0.63 -4.49 14.94
N PRO A 277 1.79 -3.86 15.22
CA PRO A 277 2.02 -2.48 14.83
C PRO A 277 1.78 -2.20 13.32
N GLY A 278 1.85 -3.25 12.48
CA GLY A 278 1.51 -3.17 11.06
C GLY A 278 0.03 -2.91 10.78
N CYS A 279 -0.89 -3.31 11.67
CA CYS A 279 -2.33 -3.04 11.55
C CYS A 279 -2.65 -1.55 11.64
N PHE A 280 -1.88 -0.82 12.44
CA PHE A 280 -2.01 0.62 12.60
C PHE A 280 -0.98 1.39 11.78
N LYS A 281 -0.39 0.75 10.75
CA LYS A 281 0.75 1.22 9.94
C LYS A 281 0.77 2.74 9.93
N LYS A 282 1.81 3.30 10.57
CA LYS A 282 1.97 4.73 10.87
C LYS A 282 1.37 5.58 9.75
N ARG A 283 0.36 6.40 10.08
CA ARG A 283 -0.18 7.48 9.24
C ARG A 283 0.98 8.15 8.50
N TRP A 284 1.21 7.75 7.26
CA TRP A 284 2.31 8.05 6.32
C TRP A 284 3.48 8.95 6.80
N SER A 285 4.04 8.64 7.97
CA SER A 285 5.08 9.38 8.70
C SER A 285 4.76 10.84 9.09
N ALA A 286 4.12 11.04 10.24
CA ALA A 286 4.65 12.03 11.18
C ALA A 286 5.87 11.40 11.88
N PRO A 287 6.97 12.14 12.15
CA PRO A 287 7.98 11.66 13.08
C PRO A 287 7.29 11.29 14.40
N PRO A 288 7.78 10.29 15.16
CA PRO A 288 7.21 10.01 16.46
C PRO A 288 7.21 11.33 17.25
N GLU A 289 6.02 11.81 17.63
CA GLU A 289 5.93 12.75 18.73
C GLU A 289 6.75 12.11 19.85
N LYS A 290 7.87 12.74 20.18
CA LYS A 290 8.59 12.36 21.39
C LYS A 290 7.56 12.52 22.49
N ASN A 291 7.17 11.41 23.13
CA ASN A 291 6.35 11.48 24.33
C ASN A 291 6.95 12.57 25.23
N PRO A 292 6.18 13.61 25.61
CA PRO A 292 6.62 14.49 26.68
C PRO A 292 6.89 13.59 27.89
N LYS A 293 8.13 13.65 28.39
CA LYS A 293 8.50 13.05 29.66
C LYS A 293 7.85 13.82 30.80
#